data_AF-A0A5J5FPT5-F1
#
_entry.id   AF-A0A5J5FPT5-F1
#
_cell.length_a   1.000
_cell.length_b   1.000
_cell.length_c   1.000
_cell.angle_alpha   90.00
_cell.angle_beta   90.00
_cell.angle_gamma   90.00
#
_symmetry.space_group_name_H-M   'P 1'
#
loop_
_entity.id
_entity.type
_entity.pdbx_description
1 polymer ?
#
loop_
_entity_poly.entity_id
_entity_poly.type
_entity_poly.pdbx_seq_one_letter_code
_entity_poly.pdbx_strand_id
1 'polypeptide(L)'
;MSSQKTIERFVAADVSGAIWLRLKRLKSSQLCKKIIQKNHPSLQEDEYINKSIGMSSAIRSAIGYWETENGGLNSKILSRYYALLQISLAEQISSGDPKDDLKTVQKHTELGHGLFTQTIENATFPDNIKIGCVRGGHFYAYAKKIGIEIKKYAAERRPRNAEELEASYTYTLTDLLRRIPELRPLLKETLGENPLSFQIGHASRNMMLRSKRLTLQGLSQPTPDFSGFTYAAIYPKNAEVTAEELNSYNLGITDIEKESEENQTKFDEAYFVGKVYHPEDELWWDHVLTHKSGYCGTSAIVPFWGTQDPFVLHLVVLYTLSIIVRYLPETWYEIEHGKLDYISSLLENYLAIFDSVLPKLAVERLTKTHLVVTSPDSMNSPI
;
A
#
# COMPACT_ATOMS: atom_id res chain seq x y z
N MET A 1 -11.00 11.14 -12.43
CA MET A 1 -11.55 10.11 -13.35
C MET A 1 -12.05 8.94 -12.51
N SER A 2 -13.30 9.03 -12.04
CA SER A 2 -13.96 7.91 -11.37
C SER A 2 -14.38 6.90 -12.44
N SER A 3 -13.52 5.89 -12.69
CA SER A 3 -14.04 4.66 -13.29
C SER A 3 -14.95 4.03 -12.25
N GLN A 4 -16.17 3.65 -12.64
CA GLN A 4 -17.08 2.90 -11.77
C GLN A 4 -16.32 1.69 -11.22
N LYS A 5 -15.89 1.77 -9.95
CA LYS A 5 -15.24 0.65 -9.26
C LYS A 5 -16.24 -0.48 -9.24
N THR A 6 -15.97 -1.57 -9.98
CA THR A 6 -16.77 -2.78 -9.84
C THR A 6 -16.59 -3.27 -8.41
N ILE A 7 -17.68 -3.46 -7.67
CA ILE A 7 -17.63 -3.97 -6.29
C ILE A 7 -18.18 -5.40 -6.29
N GLU A 8 -17.40 -6.34 -5.77
CA GLU A 8 -17.87 -7.69 -5.43
C GLU A 8 -18.12 -7.75 -3.92
N ARG A 9 -19.36 -8.04 -3.52
CA ARG A 9 -19.77 -8.18 -2.12
C ARG A 9 -20.18 -9.62 -1.84
N PHE A 10 -19.69 -10.22 -0.76
CA PHE A 10 -20.21 -11.49 -0.27
C PHE A 10 -19.91 -11.72 1.21
N VAL A 11 -20.66 -12.66 1.80
CA VAL A 11 -20.56 -13.03 3.22
C VAL A 11 -19.74 -14.31 3.36
N ALA A 12 -18.87 -14.38 4.37
CA ALA A 12 -18.13 -15.59 4.72
C ALA A 12 -17.85 -15.64 6.23
N ALA A 13 -18.06 -16.81 6.85
CA ALA A 13 -17.73 -17.02 8.26
C ALA A 13 -16.22 -16.84 8.52
N ASP A 14 -15.38 -17.40 7.63
CA ASP A 14 -13.95 -17.12 7.59
C ASP A 14 -13.66 -16.13 6.45
N VAL A 15 -13.56 -14.84 6.80
CA VAL A 15 -13.26 -13.75 5.86
C VAL A 15 -11.91 -13.95 5.17
N SER A 16 -10.89 -14.35 5.91
CA SER A 16 -9.53 -14.53 5.39
C SER A 16 -9.48 -15.69 4.40
N GLY A 17 -10.01 -16.86 4.79
CA GLY A 17 -10.10 -18.03 3.92
C GLY A 17 -10.89 -17.76 2.64
N ALA A 18 -11.97 -16.98 2.73
CA ALA A 18 -12.74 -16.54 1.57
C ALA A 18 -11.89 -15.73 0.57
N ILE A 19 -11.13 -14.74 1.06
CA ILE A 19 -10.24 -13.92 0.23
C ILE A 19 -9.17 -14.81 -0.42
N TRP A 20 -8.57 -15.71 0.36
CA TRP A 20 -7.59 -16.68 -0.13
C TRP A 20 -8.14 -17.58 -1.24
N LEU A 21 -9.39 -18.05 -1.11
CA LEU A 21 -10.06 -18.82 -2.15
C LEU A 21 -10.24 -18.00 -3.44
N ARG A 22 -10.51 -16.69 -3.36
CA ARG A 22 -10.58 -15.81 -4.54
C ARG A 22 -9.23 -15.72 -5.25
N LEU A 23 -8.14 -15.55 -4.50
CA LEU A 23 -6.80 -15.56 -5.08
C LEU A 23 -6.46 -16.92 -5.71
N LYS A 24 -6.76 -18.03 -5.01
CA LYS A 24 -6.48 -19.39 -5.49
C LYS A 24 -7.25 -19.77 -6.77
N ARG A 25 -8.42 -19.18 -7.02
CA ARG A 25 -9.17 -19.39 -8.27
C ARG A 25 -8.40 -18.87 -9.49
N LEU A 26 -7.54 -17.86 -9.31
CA LEU A 26 -6.69 -17.31 -10.38
C LEU A 26 -5.56 -18.27 -10.82
N LYS A 27 -5.44 -19.46 -10.20
CA LYS A 27 -4.66 -20.57 -10.76
C LYS A 27 -5.26 -21.15 -12.05
N SER A 28 -6.53 -20.86 -12.35
CA SER A 28 -7.20 -21.31 -13.57
C SER A 28 -6.99 -20.32 -14.71
N SER A 29 -6.28 -20.72 -15.77
CA SER A 29 -6.11 -19.90 -16.98
C SER A 29 -7.45 -19.54 -17.62
N GLN A 30 -8.45 -20.41 -17.56
CA GLN A 30 -9.78 -20.13 -18.08
C GLN A 30 -10.47 -18.98 -17.33
N LEU A 31 -10.31 -18.91 -16.01
CA LEU A 31 -10.85 -17.80 -15.22
C LEU A 31 -10.04 -16.52 -15.46
N CYS A 32 -8.71 -16.61 -15.53
CA CYS A 32 -7.85 -15.47 -15.89
C CYS A 32 -8.23 -14.90 -17.26
N LYS A 33 -8.50 -15.75 -18.24
CA LYS A 33 -8.93 -15.33 -19.58
C LYS A 33 -10.21 -14.49 -19.52
N LYS A 34 -11.24 -14.96 -18.80
CA LYS A 34 -12.49 -14.20 -18.62
C LYS A 34 -12.28 -12.86 -17.94
N ILE A 35 -11.39 -12.80 -16.94
CA ILE A 35 -11.05 -11.55 -16.25
C ILE A 35 -10.34 -10.57 -17.18
N ILE A 36 -9.34 -11.04 -17.94
CA ILE A 36 -8.60 -10.21 -18.89
C ILE A 36 -9.53 -9.72 -20.01
N GLN A 37 -10.38 -10.58 -20.56
CA GLN A 37 -11.41 -10.20 -21.55
C GLN A 37 -12.35 -9.11 -21.04
N LYS A 38 -12.81 -9.24 -19.78
CA LYS A 38 -13.66 -8.22 -19.14
C LYS A 38 -12.93 -6.89 -18.99
N ASN A 39 -11.67 -6.93 -18.53
CA ASN A 39 -10.91 -5.73 -18.19
C ASN A 39 -10.29 -5.04 -19.41
N HIS A 40 -10.00 -5.80 -20.47
CA HIS A 40 -9.29 -5.36 -21.66
C HIS A 40 -9.92 -5.96 -22.94
N PRO A 41 -11.15 -5.57 -23.30
CA PRO A 41 -11.94 -6.18 -24.39
C PRO A 41 -11.34 -5.95 -25.80
N SER A 42 -10.35 -5.06 -25.93
CA SER A 42 -9.69 -4.73 -27.20
C SER A 42 -8.58 -5.71 -27.62
N LEU A 43 -8.18 -6.64 -26.74
CA LEU A 43 -7.15 -7.63 -27.06
C LEU A 43 -7.70 -8.70 -28.02
N GLN A 44 -6.78 -9.35 -28.73
CA GLN A 44 -7.08 -10.46 -29.64
C GLN A 44 -7.14 -11.80 -28.92
N GLU A 45 -7.75 -12.80 -29.56
CA GLU A 45 -7.95 -14.13 -28.95
C GLU A 45 -6.63 -14.81 -28.52
N ASP A 46 -5.60 -14.74 -29.35
CA ASP A 46 -4.27 -15.28 -29.02
C ASP A 46 -3.62 -14.53 -27.84
N GLU A 47 -3.86 -13.22 -27.73
CA GLU A 47 -3.36 -12.39 -26.62
C GLU A 47 -4.05 -12.79 -25.31
N TYR A 48 -5.37 -13.01 -25.34
CA TYR A 48 -6.11 -13.52 -24.19
C TYR A 48 -5.58 -14.87 -23.73
N ILE A 49 -5.33 -15.79 -24.66
CA ILE A 49 -4.81 -17.14 -24.35
C ILE A 49 -3.42 -17.01 -23.70
N ASN A 50 -2.48 -16.33 -24.36
CA ASN A 50 -1.10 -16.20 -23.89
C ASN A 50 -1.01 -15.50 -22.52
N LYS A 51 -1.71 -14.37 -22.35
CA LYS A 51 -1.73 -13.64 -21.07
C LYS A 51 -2.40 -14.43 -19.96
N SER A 52 -3.48 -15.16 -20.25
CA SER A 52 -4.16 -15.96 -19.23
C SER A 52 -3.33 -17.14 -18.73
N ILE A 53 -2.57 -17.79 -19.61
CA ILE A 53 -1.57 -18.81 -19.24
C ILE A 53 -0.50 -18.18 -18.36
N GLY A 54 0.06 -17.04 -18.79
CA GLY A 54 1.09 -16.33 -18.05
C GLY A 54 0.67 -15.88 -16.65
N MET A 55 -0.47 -15.19 -16.56
CA MET A 55 -1.06 -14.77 -15.30
C MET A 55 -1.30 -15.97 -14.38
N SER A 56 -1.95 -17.03 -14.88
CA SER A 56 -2.24 -18.21 -14.04
C SER A 56 -0.98 -18.94 -13.56
N SER A 57 0.07 -18.98 -14.39
CA SER A 57 1.37 -19.57 -14.05
C SER A 57 2.07 -18.78 -12.94
N ALA A 58 2.15 -17.46 -13.09
CA ALA A 58 2.70 -16.58 -12.08
C ALA A 58 1.94 -16.68 -10.75
N ILE A 59 0.60 -16.76 -10.79
CA ILE A 59 -0.22 -16.97 -9.59
C ILE A 59 0.05 -18.32 -8.91
N ARG A 60 0.21 -19.40 -9.68
CA ARG A 60 0.58 -20.71 -9.11
C ARG A 60 1.94 -20.64 -8.42
N SER A 61 2.91 -19.97 -9.04
CA SER A 61 4.23 -19.75 -8.43
C SER A 61 4.13 -18.92 -7.16
N ALA A 62 3.37 -17.81 -7.20
CA ALA A 62 3.13 -16.96 -6.03
C ALA A 62 2.56 -17.75 -4.85
N ILE A 63 1.51 -18.53 -5.10
CA ILE A 63 0.87 -19.37 -4.07
C ILE A 63 1.83 -20.46 -3.57
N GLY A 64 2.61 -21.08 -4.46
CA GLY A 64 3.61 -22.07 -4.08
C GLY A 64 4.65 -21.51 -3.10
N TYR A 65 5.17 -20.31 -3.36
CA TYR A 65 6.04 -19.62 -2.40
C TYR A 65 5.30 -19.27 -1.10
N TRP A 66 4.07 -18.80 -1.19
CA TRP A 66 3.29 -18.41 -0.02
C TRP A 66 2.95 -19.59 0.92
N GLU A 67 2.65 -20.76 0.35
CA GLU A 67 2.28 -21.97 1.08
C GLU A 67 3.47 -22.85 1.46
N THR A 68 4.70 -22.48 1.09
CA THR A 68 5.90 -23.23 1.47
C THR A 68 5.99 -23.35 3.00
N GLU A 69 6.19 -24.56 3.50
CA GLU A 69 6.48 -24.81 4.92
C GLU A 69 7.77 -24.10 5.29
N ASN A 70 7.67 -23.09 6.16
CA ASN A 70 8.79 -22.21 6.46
C ASN A 70 9.65 -22.84 7.58
N GLY A 71 10.96 -22.97 7.35
CA GLY A 71 11.93 -23.46 8.33
C GLY A 71 12.40 -22.40 9.35
N GLY A 72 11.91 -21.16 9.26
CA GLY A 72 12.29 -20.02 10.11
C GLY A 72 11.91 -18.66 9.52
N LEU A 73 12.16 -17.57 10.25
CA LEU A 73 11.80 -16.19 9.83
C LEU A 73 12.45 -15.80 8.50
N ASN A 74 13.73 -16.12 8.31
CA ASN A 74 14.47 -15.89 7.06
C ASN A 74 13.79 -16.53 5.84
N SER A 75 13.37 -17.79 5.96
CA SER A 75 12.70 -18.54 4.88
C SER A 75 11.33 -17.95 4.58
N LYS A 76 10.61 -17.47 5.60
CA LYS A 76 9.32 -16.80 5.46
C LYS A 76 9.48 -15.46 4.72
N ILE A 77 10.46 -14.65 5.07
CA ILE A 77 10.76 -13.39 4.37
C ILE A 77 11.04 -13.64 2.88
N LEU A 78 11.89 -14.60 2.57
CA LEU A 78 12.24 -14.94 1.19
C LEU A 78 11.03 -15.46 0.42
N SER A 79 10.26 -16.36 1.01
CA SER A 79 9.09 -16.93 0.37
C SER A 79 8.02 -15.85 0.10
N ARG A 80 7.77 -14.94 1.06
CA ARG A 80 6.84 -13.81 0.85
C ARG A 80 7.33 -12.81 -0.19
N TYR A 81 8.63 -12.53 -0.21
CA TYR A 81 9.20 -11.66 -1.23
C TYR A 81 8.97 -12.23 -2.64
N TYR A 82 9.33 -13.50 -2.86
CA TYR A 82 9.15 -14.13 -4.16
C TYR A 82 7.67 -14.30 -4.51
N ALA A 83 6.81 -14.56 -3.53
CA ALA A 83 5.37 -14.61 -3.76
C ALA A 83 4.85 -13.26 -4.29
N LEU A 84 5.24 -12.15 -3.66
CA LEU A 84 4.80 -10.82 -4.06
C LEU A 84 5.40 -10.37 -5.40
N LEU A 85 6.66 -10.74 -5.67
CA LEU A 85 7.28 -10.58 -6.98
C LEU A 85 6.41 -11.25 -8.04
N GLN A 86 6.04 -12.52 -7.85
CA GLN A 86 5.18 -13.25 -8.79
C GLN A 86 3.79 -12.63 -8.96
N ILE A 87 3.18 -12.06 -7.90
CA ILE A 87 1.94 -11.29 -8.05
C ILE A 87 2.14 -10.04 -8.92
N SER A 88 3.25 -9.31 -8.75
CA SER A 88 3.54 -8.14 -9.59
C SER A 88 3.77 -8.52 -11.07
N LEU A 89 4.37 -9.69 -11.34
CA LEU A 89 4.47 -10.25 -12.69
C LEU A 89 3.07 -10.55 -13.25
N ALA A 90 2.21 -11.21 -12.46
CA ALA A 90 0.86 -11.56 -12.87
C ALA A 90 0.02 -10.31 -13.20
N GLU A 91 0.16 -9.24 -12.43
CA GLU A 91 -0.52 -7.96 -12.72
C GLU A 91 0.02 -7.28 -13.97
N GLN A 92 1.33 -7.31 -14.22
CA GLN A 92 1.88 -6.78 -15.46
C GLN A 92 1.37 -7.56 -16.68
N ILE A 93 1.39 -8.90 -16.61
CA ILE A 93 0.91 -9.78 -17.68
C ILE A 93 -0.58 -9.57 -17.95
N SER A 94 -1.39 -9.36 -16.91
CA SER A 94 -2.84 -9.18 -17.06
C SER A 94 -3.25 -7.82 -17.64
N SER A 95 -2.29 -6.93 -17.90
CA SER A 95 -2.55 -5.61 -18.46
C SER A 95 -3.05 -5.64 -19.92
N GLY A 96 -3.61 -4.52 -20.36
CA GLY A 96 -4.11 -4.33 -21.72
C GLY A 96 -3.06 -4.09 -22.80
N ASP A 97 -1.76 -4.21 -22.52
CA ASP A 97 -0.73 -4.13 -23.56
C ASP A 97 -0.44 -5.52 -24.12
N PRO A 98 -0.66 -5.77 -25.42
CA PRO A 98 -0.39 -7.05 -26.07
C PRO A 98 1.01 -7.63 -25.80
N LYS A 99 2.01 -6.78 -25.59
CA LYS A 99 3.42 -7.20 -25.45
C LYS A 99 3.79 -7.66 -24.05
N ASP A 100 2.99 -7.35 -23.04
CA ASP A 100 3.22 -7.81 -21.66
C ASP A 100 2.78 -9.27 -21.51
N ASP A 101 3.64 -10.17 -21.95
CA ASP A 101 3.51 -11.63 -21.79
C ASP A 101 4.62 -12.17 -20.87
N LEU A 102 4.65 -13.51 -20.68
CA LEU A 102 5.68 -14.16 -19.87
C LEU A 102 7.10 -13.87 -20.37
N LYS A 103 7.32 -13.79 -21.69
CA LYS A 103 8.66 -13.60 -22.26
C LYS A 103 9.19 -12.20 -21.98
N THR A 104 8.33 -11.20 -22.16
CA THR A 104 8.70 -9.79 -21.87
C THR A 104 8.97 -9.59 -20.39
N VAL A 105 8.14 -10.16 -19.52
CA VAL A 105 8.32 -10.06 -18.08
C VAL A 105 9.57 -10.82 -17.62
N GLN A 106 9.83 -12.00 -18.18
CA GLN A 106 11.07 -12.74 -17.93
C GLN A 106 12.31 -11.91 -18.29
N LYS A 107 12.31 -11.27 -19.47
CA LYS A 107 13.41 -10.39 -19.89
C LYS A 107 13.67 -9.25 -18.90
N HIS A 108 12.60 -8.65 -18.33
CA HIS A 108 12.76 -7.62 -17.30
C HIS A 108 13.37 -8.19 -16.02
N THR A 109 12.98 -9.39 -15.60
CA THR A 109 13.55 -10.04 -14.40
C THR A 109 15.02 -10.46 -14.59
N GLU A 110 15.41 -10.84 -15.81
CA GLU A 110 16.81 -11.17 -16.16
C GLU A 110 17.74 -9.95 -16.08
N LEU A 111 17.20 -8.74 -16.30
CA LEU A 111 17.92 -7.48 -16.07
C LEU A 111 18.04 -7.10 -14.59
N GLY A 112 17.53 -7.94 -13.69
CA GLY A 112 17.49 -7.72 -12.25
C GLY A 112 16.14 -7.20 -11.76
N HIS A 113 16.04 -6.99 -10.44
CA HIS A 113 14.76 -6.63 -9.82
C HIS A 113 14.41 -5.14 -9.94
N GLY A 114 15.35 -4.28 -10.35
CA GLY A 114 15.13 -2.84 -10.53
C GLY A 114 15.14 -2.01 -9.24
N LEU A 115 15.53 -2.63 -8.12
CA LEU A 115 15.74 -2.02 -6.83
C LEU A 115 17.20 -2.23 -6.41
N PHE A 116 17.69 -1.39 -5.49
CA PHE A 116 18.96 -1.60 -4.81
C PHE A 116 18.83 -1.28 -3.33
N THR A 117 19.68 -1.94 -2.53
CA THR A 117 19.84 -1.70 -1.10
C THR A 117 21.30 -1.37 -0.82
N GLN A 118 21.57 -0.41 0.06
CA GLN A 118 22.92 -0.02 0.43
C GLN A 118 22.98 0.31 1.92
N THR A 119 24.00 -0.21 2.60
CA THR A 119 24.27 0.06 4.02
C THR A 119 25.13 1.30 4.15
N ILE A 120 24.80 2.18 5.09
CA ILE A 120 25.60 3.34 5.49
C ILE A 120 26.37 2.98 6.77
N GLU A 121 27.69 3.10 6.74
CA GLU A 121 28.56 2.64 7.84
C GLU A 121 28.33 3.38 9.17
N ASN A 122 28.02 4.68 9.14
CA ASN A 122 27.96 5.52 10.35
C ASN A 122 26.54 5.70 10.94
N ALA A 123 25.57 4.92 10.47
CA ALA A 123 24.19 4.99 10.94
C ALA A 123 23.79 3.71 11.69
N THR A 124 22.77 3.79 12.53
CA THR A 124 22.21 2.65 13.26
C THR A 124 21.17 1.91 12.42
N PHE A 125 21.07 0.59 12.61
CA PHE A 125 19.98 -0.19 12.02
C PHE A 125 18.65 0.17 12.70
N PRO A 126 17.52 0.29 11.96
CA PRO A 126 17.35 0.07 10.51
C PRO A 126 17.59 1.30 9.62
N ASP A 127 17.90 2.47 10.18
CA ASP A 127 18.11 3.72 9.42
C ASP A 127 19.30 3.66 8.46
N ASN A 128 20.28 2.84 8.78
CA ASN A 128 21.47 2.64 7.97
C ASN A 128 21.22 1.88 6.67
N ILE A 129 20.05 1.27 6.50
CA ILE A 129 19.67 0.58 5.27
C ILE A 129 18.93 1.56 4.36
N LYS A 130 19.58 2.03 3.29
CA LYS A 130 18.95 2.84 2.24
C LYS A 130 18.49 1.99 1.07
N ILE A 131 17.32 2.33 0.54
CA ILE A 131 16.67 1.65 -0.58
C ILE A 131 16.43 2.66 -1.71
N GLY A 132 16.76 2.27 -2.93
CA GLY A 132 16.49 3.05 -4.14
C GLY A 132 16.01 2.19 -5.30
N CYS A 133 15.61 2.85 -6.38
CA CYS A 133 15.26 2.19 -7.64
C CYS A 133 16.15 2.65 -8.80
N VAL A 134 16.32 1.80 -9.80
CA VAL A 134 17.11 2.09 -11.02
C VAL A 134 16.25 2.00 -12.27
N ARG A 135 16.67 2.65 -13.36
CA ARG A 135 15.97 2.68 -14.67
C ARG A 135 16.06 1.38 -15.47
N GLY A 136 16.06 0.24 -14.78
CA GLY A 136 16.12 -1.09 -15.36
C GLY A 136 15.47 -2.13 -14.45
N GLY A 137 15.38 -3.36 -14.94
CA GLY A 137 14.80 -4.48 -14.19
C GLY A 137 13.28 -4.44 -14.06
N HIS A 138 12.75 -5.43 -13.36
CA HIS A 138 11.31 -5.65 -13.23
C HIS A 138 10.56 -4.50 -12.54
N PHE A 139 11.02 -4.04 -11.37
CA PHE A 139 10.31 -3.02 -10.60
C PHE A 139 10.06 -1.73 -11.40
N TYR A 140 11.05 -1.25 -12.16
CA TYR A 140 10.91 -0.06 -12.97
C TYR A 140 9.86 -0.23 -14.09
N ALA A 141 9.87 -1.37 -14.78
CA ALA A 141 8.89 -1.69 -15.81
C ALA A 141 7.46 -1.80 -15.21
N TYR A 142 7.35 -2.51 -14.09
CA TYR A 142 6.10 -2.69 -13.36
C TYR A 142 5.53 -1.36 -12.83
N ALA A 143 6.34 -0.54 -12.16
CA ALA A 143 5.91 0.74 -11.59
C ALA A 143 5.36 1.69 -12.66
N LYS A 144 6.04 1.79 -13.82
CA LYS A 144 5.51 2.54 -14.97
C LYS A 144 4.17 1.99 -15.43
N LYS A 145 4.01 0.67 -15.42
CA LYS A 145 2.82 0.00 -15.92
C LYS A 145 1.58 0.29 -15.08
N ILE A 146 1.75 0.35 -13.76
CA ILE A 146 0.67 0.69 -12.83
C ILE A 146 0.46 2.22 -12.68
N GLY A 147 1.12 3.03 -13.52
CA GLY A 147 0.90 4.47 -13.61
C GLY A 147 1.79 5.34 -12.73
N ILE A 148 2.82 4.78 -12.09
CA ILE A 148 3.77 5.57 -11.29
C ILE A 148 4.76 6.27 -12.23
N GLU A 149 4.97 7.57 -12.05
CA GLU A 149 5.99 8.37 -12.76
C GLU A 149 7.42 8.08 -12.25
N ILE A 150 7.77 6.80 -12.14
CA ILE A 150 8.97 6.31 -11.44
C ILE A 150 10.29 6.81 -12.05
N LYS A 151 10.28 7.25 -13.32
CA LYS A 151 11.45 7.84 -14.00
C LYS A 151 12.02 9.05 -13.25
N LYS A 152 11.18 9.83 -12.56
CA LYS A 152 11.60 10.99 -11.74
C LYS A 152 12.47 10.57 -10.55
N TYR A 153 12.24 9.37 -10.04
CA TYR A 153 12.86 8.87 -8.81
C TYR A 153 13.96 7.83 -9.06
N ALA A 154 13.89 7.12 -10.19
CA ALA A 154 14.84 6.07 -10.53
C ALA A 154 16.18 6.63 -11.03
N ALA A 155 17.26 6.17 -10.40
CA ALA A 155 18.63 6.45 -10.83
C ALA A 155 18.97 5.70 -12.13
N GLU A 156 19.87 6.24 -12.96
CA GLU A 156 20.35 5.56 -14.17
C GLU A 156 21.05 4.23 -13.86
N ARG A 157 21.79 4.21 -12.74
CA ARG A 157 22.50 3.03 -12.22
C ARG A 157 22.54 3.07 -10.70
N ARG A 158 22.93 1.95 -10.08
CA ARG A 158 23.19 1.91 -8.64
C ARG A 158 24.29 2.95 -8.29
N PRO A 159 24.07 3.79 -7.26
CA PRO A 159 25.09 4.68 -6.71
C PRO A 159 26.34 3.91 -6.28
N ARG A 160 27.52 4.47 -6.53
CA ARG A 160 28.81 3.84 -6.20
C ARG A 160 29.47 4.41 -4.96
N ASN A 161 29.08 5.60 -4.53
CA ASN A 161 29.63 6.31 -3.39
C ASN A 161 28.53 7.05 -2.62
N ALA A 162 28.88 7.64 -1.49
CA ALA A 162 27.94 8.35 -0.63
C ALA A 162 27.33 9.58 -1.31
N GLU A 163 28.12 10.35 -2.07
CA GLU A 163 27.63 11.55 -2.77
C GLU A 163 26.54 11.22 -3.79
N GLU A 164 26.75 10.18 -4.62
CA GLU A 164 25.74 9.69 -5.56
C GLU A 164 24.50 9.15 -4.85
N LEU A 165 24.66 8.54 -3.67
CA LEU A 165 23.57 8.00 -2.87
C LEU A 165 22.71 9.12 -2.27
N GLU A 166 23.32 10.17 -1.74
CA GLU A 166 22.61 11.34 -1.20
C GLU A 166 21.90 12.14 -2.31
N ALA A 167 22.46 12.19 -3.51
CA ALA A 167 21.81 12.81 -4.66
C ALA A 167 20.65 11.97 -5.25
N SER A 168 20.49 10.71 -4.80
CA SER A 168 19.46 9.78 -5.28
C SER A 168 18.21 9.83 -4.40
N TYR A 169 17.04 9.61 -5.01
CA TYR A 169 15.77 9.47 -4.28
C TYR A 169 15.71 8.13 -3.55
N THR A 170 16.22 8.11 -2.33
CA THR A 170 16.28 6.92 -1.47
C THR A 170 15.45 7.09 -0.21
N TYR A 171 15.07 5.97 0.40
CA TYR A 171 14.39 5.91 1.69
C TYR A 171 15.12 4.95 2.62
N THR A 172 15.07 5.18 3.92
CA THR A 172 15.56 4.20 4.89
C THR A 172 14.57 3.04 5.06
N LEU A 173 15.01 1.92 5.62
CA LEU A 173 14.08 0.84 5.97
C LEU A 173 13.06 1.31 7.02
N THR A 174 13.50 2.11 7.99
CA THR A 174 12.63 2.77 8.99
C THR A 174 11.56 3.62 8.33
N ASP A 175 11.92 4.45 7.35
CA ASP A 175 10.97 5.29 6.60
C ASP A 175 9.87 4.46 5.92
N LEU A 176 10.23 3.33 5.32
CA LEU A 176 9.27 2.46 4.64
C LEU A 176 8.38 1.71 5.64
N LEU A 177 8.93 1.23 6.76
CA LEU A 177 8.17 0.55 7.81
C LEU A 177 7.15 1.50 8.45
N ARG A 178 7.53 2.75 8.71
CA ARG A 178 6.64 3.80 9.28
C ARG A 178 5.43 4.12 8.40
N ARG A 179 5.52 3.86 7.09
CA ARG A 179 4.45 4.08 6.11
C ARG A 179 3.40 2.97 6.09
N ILE A 180 3.65 1.82 6.71
CA ILE A 180 2.71 0.69 6.76
C ILE A 180 1.66 0.98 7.86
N PRO A 181 0.38 1.26 7.51
CA PRO A 181 -0.63 1.66 8.50
C PRO A 181 -0.87 0.64 9.59
N GLU A 182 -0.76 -0.65 9.26
CA GLU A 182 -0.96 -1.75 10.18
C GLU A 182 0.12 -1.85 11.25
N LEU A 183 1.32 -1.28 11.03
CA LEU A 183 2.40 -1.29 12.01
C LEU A 183 2.33 -0.11 12.99
N ARG A 184 1.47 0.88 12.76
CA ARG A 184 1.38 2.12 13.56
C ARG A 184 1.39 1.88 15.09
N PRO A 185 0.65 0.90 15.66
CA PRO A 185 0.67 0.66 17.10
C PRO A 185 2.05 0.27 17.67
N LEU A 186 2.94 -0.29 16.84
CA LEU A 186 4.23 -0.83 17.26
C LEU A 186 5.39 0.12 17.02
N LEU A 187 5.23 1.18 16.20
CA LEU A 187 6.35 1.99 15.72
C LEU A 187 7.08 2.74 16.83
N LYS A 188 6.36 3.38 17.77
CA LYS A 188 6.99 4.13 18.85
C LYS A 188 7.75 3.22 19.82
N GLU A 189 7.22 2.04 20.08
CA GLU A 189 7.83 1.03 20.96
C GLU A 189 9.08 0.41 20.32
N THR A 190 9.01 0.06 19.04
CA THR A 190 10.07 -0.71 18.36
C THR A 190 11.13 0.16 17.67
N LEU A 191 10.72 1.27 17.06
CA LEU A 191 11.62 2.14 16.29
C LEU A 191 11.84 3.50 16.96
N GLY A 192 11.07 3.86 17.99
CA GLY A 192 11.14 5.19 18.62
C GLY A 192 10.58 6.32 17.75
N GLU A 193 10.00 5.99 16.58
CA GLU A 193 9.68 6.93 15.51
C GLU A 193 8.16 7.15 15.35
N ASN A 194 7.80 8.34 14.85
CA ASN A 194 6.41 8.65 14.54
C ASN A 194 5.94 7.94 13.25
N PRO A 195 4.67 7.50 13.15
CA PRO A 195 4.12 6.96 11.92
C PRO A 195 4.19 7.96 10.76
N LEU A 196 4.36 7.42 9.56
CA LEU A 196 4.21 8.13 8.28
C LEU A 196 2.97 7.62 7.56
N SER A 197 1.95 7.30 8.34
CA SER A 197 0.61 6.95 7.90
C SER A 197 -0.38 7.35 8.99
N PHE A 198 -1.47 7.98 8.60
CA PHE A 198 -2.40 8.60 9.53
C PHE A 198 -3.81 8.14 9.24
N GLN A 199 -4.53 7.74 10.29
CA GLN A 199 -5.95 7.47 10.17
C GLN A 199 -6.67 8.77 9.85
N ILE A 200 -7.57 8.72 8.87
CA ILE A 200 -8.38 9.87 8.47
C ILE A 200 -9.86 9.54 8.58
N GLY A 201 -10.67 10.58 8.76
CA GLY A 201 -12.12 10.48 8.84
C GLY A 201 -12.80 11.76 8.41
N HIS A 202 -14.12 11.74 8.40
CA HIS A 202 -14.91 12.94 8.16
C HIS A 202 -14.93 13.80 9.43
N ALA A 203 -14.50 15.06 9.35
CA ALA A 203 -14.41 15.93 10.52
C ALA A 203 -15.78 16.34 11.06
N SER A 204 -15.93 16.40 12.39
CA SER A 204 -17.12 16.91 13.08
C SER A 204 -17.42 18.37 12.71
N ARG A 205 -16.38 19.14 12.38
CA ARG A 205 -16.46 20.52 11.87
C ARG A 205 -17.45 20.68 10.70
N ASN A 206 -17.53 19.70 9.79
CA ASN A 206 -18.48 19.76 8.68
C ASN A 206 -19.94 19.83 9.17
N MET A 207 -20.29 19.07 10.22
CA MET A 207 -21.64 19.05 10.78
C MET A 207 -21.96 20.34 11.54
N MET A 208 -20.98 20.86 12.29
CA MET A 208 -21.12 22.12 13.03
C MET A 208 -21.31 23.33 12.10
N LEU A 209 -20.59 23.38 10.99
CA LEU A 209 -20.76 24.43 9.99
C LEU A 209 -22.14 24.36 9.31
N ARG A 210 -22.67 23.15 9.08
CA ARG A 210 -24.04 22.97 8.59
C ARG A 210 -25.09 23.43 9.60
N SER A 211 -24.94 23.08 10.88
CA SER A 211 -25.91 23.44 11.92
C SER A 211 -25.94 24.94 12.24
N LYS A 212 -24.76 25.59 12.34
CA LYS A 212 -24.66 27.05 12.54
C LYS A 212 -25.31 27.86 11.41
N ARG A 213 -25.32 27.35 10.17
CA ARG A 213 -25.99 28.03 9.04
C ARG A 213 -27.51 27.86 9.06
N LEU A 214 -27.99 26.67 9.41
CA LEU A 214 -29.44 26.41 9.55
C LEU A 214 -30.10 27.31 10.60
N THR A 215 -29.39 27.62 11.69
CA THR A 215 -29.88 28.54 12.72
C THR A 215 -29.84 30.02 12.32
N LEU A 216 -28.96 30.42 11.39
CA LEU A 216 -28.80 31.80 10.93
C LEU A 216 -29.70 32.17 9.73
N GLN A 217 -30.05 31.23 8.85
CA GLN A 217 -30.78 31.52 7.60
C GLN A 217 -32.26 31.09 7.59
N GLY A 218 -32.77 30.47 8.67
CA GLY A 218 -34.12 29.92 8.70
C GLY A 218 -34.29 28.68 7.79
N LEU A 219 -35.46 28.03 7.87
CA LEU A 219 -35.77 26.73 7.25
C LEU A 219 -35.77 26.69 5.70
N SER A 220 -35.36 27.75 5.03
CA SER A 220 -35.52 27.94 3.59
C SER A 220 -34.19 28.14 2.88
N GLN A 221 -33.35 27.10 2.86
CA GLN A 221 -32.57 26.62 1.70
C GLN A 221 -31.71 25.41 2.09
N PRO A 222 -31.92 24.20 1.52
CA PRO A 222 -31.21 22.98 1.92
C PRO A 222 -30.08 22.61 0.94
N THR A 223 -29.32 23.58 0.42
CA THR A 223 -28.15 23.27 -0.42
C THR A 223 -26.87 23.72 0.29
N PRO A 224 -26.00 22.78 0.71
CA PRO A 224 -24.74 23.13 1.35
C PRO A 224 -23.82 23.87 0.37
N ASP A 225 -23.54 25.14 0.66
CA ASP A 225 -22.48 25.92 0.02
C ASP A 225 -21.11 25.54 0.62
N PHE A 226 -20.72 24.27 0.45
CA PHE A 226 -19.32 23.83 0.51
C PHE A 226 -18.83 23.73 -0.92
N SER A 227 -18.72 24.88 -1.60
CA SER A 227 -18.26 24.89 -2.98
C SER A 227 -16.80 24.41 -3.02
N GLY A 228 -16.61 23.15 -3.36
CA GLY A 228 -15.31 22.60 -3.74
C GLY A 228 -14.49 21.90 -2.66
N PHE A 229 -14.92 21.75 -1.39
CA PHE A 229 -14.14 21.00 -0.38
C PHE A 229 -14.92 20.44 0.81
N THR A 230 -14.36 19.41 1.47
CA THR A 230 -14.80 18.84 2.75
C THR A 230 -13.65 18.82 3.75
N TYR A 231 -13.93 19.04 5.04
CA TYR A 231 -12.93 18.89 6.09
C TYR A 231 -12.70 17.42 6.44
N ALA A 232 -11.45 16.97 6.34
CA ALA A 232 -11.01 15.66 6.81
C ALA A 232 -10.34 15.81 8.19
N ALA A 233 -10.69 14.92 9.12
CA ALA A 233 -9.99 14.77 10.38
C ALA A 233 -8.81 13.82 10.20
N ILE A 234 -7.66 14.14 10.82
CA ILE A 234 -6.43 13.37 10.82
C ILE A 234 -6.10 13.03 12.28
N TYR A 235 -6.05 11.74 12.59
CA TYR A 235 -5.86 11.24 13.95
C TYR A 235 -4.40 10.78 14.14
N PRO A 236 -3.55 11.58 14.82
CA PRO A 236 -2.14 11.28 14.97
C PRO A 236 -1.86 10.12 15.91
N LYS A 237 -2.79 9.78 16.83
CA LYS A 237 -2.73 8.73 17.86
C LYS A 237 -1.32 8.23 18.21
N ASN A 238 -0.79 8.70 19.34
CA ASN A 238 0.55 8.40 19.86
C ASN A 238 1.72 8.91 18.99
N ALA A 239 1.46 9.75 17.99
CA ALA A 239 2.48 10.44 17.21
C ALA A 239 2.66 11.88 17.70
N GLU A 240 3.92 12.28 17.88
CA GLU A 240 4.32 13.64 18.19
C GLU A 240 4.55 14.39 16.86
N VAL A 241 3.48 14.87 16.23
CA VAL A 241 3.52 15.56 14.94
C VAL A 241 2.87 16.93 15.00
N THR A 242 3.35 17.84 14.16
CA THR A 242 2.84 19.21 14.02
C THR A 242 1.99 19.39 12.77
N ALA A 243 1.20 20.48 12.72
CA ALA A 243 0.40 20.81 11.53
C ALA A 243 1.30 21.13 10.33
N GLU A 244 2.42 21.81 10.57
CA GLU A 244 3.42 22.17 9.58
C GLU A 244 4.03 20.91 8.93
N GLU A 245 4.40 19.92 9.74
CA GLU A 245 4.88 18.63 9.25
C GLU A 245 3.82 17.91 8.41
N LEU A 246 2.56 17.84 8.88
CA LEU A 246 1.48 17.20 8.14
C LEU A 246 1.21 17.87 6.79
N ASN A 247 1.25 19.20 6.72
CA ASN A 247 1.13 19.94 5.46
C ASN A 247 2.29 19.63 4.50
N SER A 248 3.50 19.35 5.02
CA SER A 248 4.66 19.00 4.19
C SER A 248 4.57 17.60 3.55
N TYR A 249 3.78 16.70 4.13
CA TYR A 249 3.71 15.30 3.71
C TYR A 249 2.91 15.07 2.43
N ASN A 250 2.20 16.07 1.90
CA ASN A 250 1.43 15.95 0.66
C ASN A 250 0.46 14.76 0.67
N LEU A 251 -0.35 14.65 1.74
CA LEU A 251 -1.31 13.55 1.94
C LEU A 251 -2.55 13.63 1.03
N GLY A 252 -2.66 14.64 0.16
CA GLY A 252 -3.91 15.00 -0.53
C GLY A 252 -4.90 15.76 0.35
N ILE A 253 -4.45 16.21 1.53
CA ILE A 253 -5.18 17.06 2.46
C ILE A 253 -4.33 18.32 2.66
N THR A 254 -4.96 19.50 2.58
CA THR A 254 -4.29 20.81 2.60
C THR A 254 -4.86 21.69 3.69
N ASP A 255 -4.21 22.82 3.99
CA ASP A 255 -4.62 23.74 5.06
C ASP A 255 -4.82 23.00 6.40
N ILE A 256 -3.90 22.09 6.73
CA ILE A 256 -3.99 21.27 7.94
C ILE A 256 -3.68 22.15 9.15
N GLU A 257 -4.55 22.14 10.14
CA GLU A 257 -4.41 22.85 11.40
C GLU A 257 -4.89 21.98 12.57
N LYS A 258 -4.49 22.35 13.80
CA LYS A 258 -5.04 21.69 15.00
C LYS A 258 -6.51 22.03 15.12
N GLU A 259 -7.36 21.03 15.39
CA GLU A 259 -8.78 21.30 15.56
C GLU A 259 -9.05 22.13 16.82
N SER A 260 -10.03 23.03 16.74
CA SER A 260 -10.43 23.89 17.85
C SER A 260 -11.18 23.10 18.93
N GLU A 261 -10.97 23.43 20.19
CA GLU A 261 -11.65 22.80 21.33
C GLU A 261 -13.19 22.87 21.23
N GLU A 262 -13.74 23.91 20.59
CA GLU A 262 -15.19 24.05 20.34
C GLU A 262 -15.79 22.93 19.46
N ASN A 263 -14.96 22.31 18.62
CA ASN A 263 -15.36 21.23 17.71
C ASN A 263 -15.01 19.83 18.25
N GLN A 264 -14.49 19.76 19.47
CA GLN A 264 -14.07 18.53 20.12
C GLN A 264 -15.04 18.16 21.26
N THR A 265 -15.32 16.87 21.41
CA THR A 265 -15.97 16.35 22.60
C THR A 265 -14.95 16.15 23.72
N LYS A 266 -15.41 16.04 24.98
CA LYS A 266 -14.53 15.71 26.13
C LYS A 266 -13.82 14.36 26.00
N PHE A 267 -14.26 13.51 25.08
CA PHE A 267 -13.70 12.18 24.83
C PHE A 267 -12.81 12.15 23.59
N ASP A 268 -12.71 13.25 22.83
CA ASP A 268 -11.91 13.30 21.63
C ASP A 268 -10.43 13.45 22.03
N GLU A 269 -9.58 12.56 21.52
CA GLU A 269 -8.14 12.80 21.49
C GLU A 269 -7.84 13.98 20.56
N ALA A 270 -6.79 14.75 20.84
CA ALA A 270 -6.39 15.85 19.98
C ALA A 270 -6.14 15.37 18.54
N TYR A 271 -6.81 16.00 17.58
CA TYR A 271 -6.69 15.68 16.16
C TYR A 271 -6.48 16.94 15.31
N PHE A 272 -6.04 16.73 14.07
CA PHE A 272 -5.88 17.79 13.09
C PHE A 272 -7.02 17.76 12.09
N VAL A 273 -7.30 18.90 11.47
CA VAL A 273 -8.32 19.04 10.45
C VAL A 273 -7.73 19.75 9.25
N GLY A 274 -8.07 19.30 8.05
CA GLY A 274 -7.62 19.91 6.81
C GLY A 274 -8.67 19.76 5.71
N LYS A 275 -8.46 20.44 4.58
CA LYS A 275 -9.39 20.47 3.45
C LYS A 275 -9.01 19.45 2.40
N VAL A 276 -10.02 18.72 1.94
CA VAL A 276 -9.98 17.87 0.75
C VAL A 276 -10.82 18.55 -0.31
N TYR A 277 -10.19 18.96 -1.41
CA TYR A 277 -10.88 19.61 -2.51
C TYR A 277 -11.49 18.57 -3.46
N HIS A 278 -12.76 18.74 -3.81
CA HIS A 278 -13.51 17.84 -4.69
C HIS A 278 -14.67 18.57 -5.40
N PRO A 279 -15.11 18.10 -6.59
CA PRO A 279 -16.36 18.55 -7.20
C PRO A 279 -17.57 18.30 -6.29
N GLU A 280 -18.61 19.14 -6.41
CA GLU A 280 -19.79 19.11 -5.52
C GLU A 280 -20.60 17.80 -5.64
N ASP A 281 -20.55 17.16 -6.79
CA ASP A 281 -21.24 15.91 -7.12
C ASP A 281 -20.42 14.65 -6.79
N GLU A 282 -19.17 14.82 -6.34
CA GLU A 282 -18.28 13.72 -5.98
C GLU A 282 -18.10 13.59 -4.46
N LEU A 283 -17.80 12.37 -4.02
CA LEU A 283 -17.56 12.06 -2.61
C LEU A 283 -16.12 12.42 -2.24
N TRP A 284 -15.93 13.21 -1.18
CA TRP A 284 -14.59 13.70 -0.80
C TRP A 284 -13.53 12.60 -0.64
N TRP A 285 -13.92 11.42 -0.14
CA TRP A 285 -12.98 10.31 0.08
C TRP A 285 -12.48 9.66 -1.22
N ASP A 286 -13.10 9.94 -2.37
CA ASP A 286 -12.57 9.53 -3.68
C ASP A 286 -11.45 10.46 -4.19
N HIS A 287 -11.23 11.60 -3.53
CA HIS A 287 -10.19 12.58 -3.84
C HIS A 287 -8.98 12.52 -2.89
N VAL A 288 -8.97 11.59 -1.95
CA VAL A 288 -7.81 11.27 -1.10
C VAL A 288 -7.46 9.81 -1.31
N LEU A 289 -6.19 9.52 -1.59
CA LEU A 289 -5.73 8.14 -1.66
C LEU A 289 -5.68 7.57 -0.24
N THR A 290 -6.49 6.54 -0.01
CA THR A 290 -6.60 5.88 1.28
C THR A 290 -6.39 4.39 1.16
N HIS A 291 -5.90 3.81 2.25
CA HIS A 291 -5.80 2.37 2.46
C HIS A 291 -6.63 1.95 3.67
N LYS A 292 -7.22 0.76 3.61
CA LYS A 292 -7.96 0.15 4.71
C LYS A 292 -7.81 -1.35 4.67
N SER A 293 -7.61 -1.96 5.84
CA SER A 293 -7.53 -3.41 5.99
C SER A 293 -8.22 -3.88 7.27
N GLY A 294 -8.17 -5.19 7.55
CA GLY A 294 -8.64 -5.74 8.83
C GLY A 294 -7.79 -5.30 10.03
N TYR A 295 -6.61 -4.72 9.80
CA TYR A 295 -5.63 -4.35 10.81
C TYR A 295 -5.45 -2.82 10.94
N CYS A 296 -6.10 -2.01 10.09
CA CYS A 296 -6.06 -0.56 10.18
C CYS A 296 -7.38 0.10 9.78
N GLY A 297 -7.66 1.27 10.37
CA GLY A 297 -8.74 2.15 9.89
C GLY A 297 -8.40 2.76 8.52
N THR A 298 -9.34 3.52 7.95
CA THR A 298 -9.08 4.29 6.73
C THR A 298 -7.90 5.23 6.96
N SER A 299 -6.81 5.02 6.25
CA SER A 299 -5.53 5.68 6.50
C SER A 299 -4.97 6.31 5.23
N ALA A 300 -4.42 7.52 5.35
CA ALA A 300 -3.60 8.14 4.33
C ALA A 300 -2.12 7.81 4.60
N ILE A 301 -1.40 7.34 3.58
CA ILE A 301 0.02 6.98 3.66
C ILE A 301 0.85 8.16 3.15
N VAL A 302 1.92 8.56 3.85
CA VAL A 302 2.83 9.58 3.32
C VAL A 302 3.47 9.06 2.03
N PRO A 303 3.36 9.76 0.88
CA PRO A 303 3.88 9.29 -0.38
C PRO A 303 5.38 8.95 -0.34
N PHE A 304 5.77 7.96 -1.13
CA PHE A 304 7.16 7.65 -1.44
C PHE A 304 7.29 7.38 -2.94
N TRP A 305 8.33 7.90 -3.60
CA TRP A 305 8.46 7.86 -5.07
C TRP A 305 7.16 8.24 -5.83
N GLY A 306 6.43 9.23 -5.31
CA GLY A 306 5.20 9.73 -5.92
C GLY A 306 4.01 8.76 -5.86
N THR A 307 4.07 7.71 -5.02
CA THR A 307 2.98 6.76 -4.83
C THR A 307 2.60 6.61 -3.36
N GLN A 308 1.35 6.22 -3.11
CA GLN A 308 0.80 5.82 -1.81
C GLN A 308 0.32 4.35 -1.86
N ASP A 309 0.74 3.60 -2.88
CA ASP A 309 0.28 2.23 -3.13
C ASP A 309 0.85 1.24 -2.08
N PRO A 310 -0.01 0.64 -1.23
CA PRO A 310 0.44 -0.28 -0.18
C PRO A 310 1.08 -1.55 -0.76
N PHE A 311 0.64 -2.03 -1.94
CA PHE A 311 1.25 -3.20 -2.57
C PHE A 311 2.71 -2.94 -2.94
N VAL A 312 2.97 -1.76 -3.52
CA VAL A 312 4.33 -1.33 -3.89
C VAL A 312 5.18 -1.15 -2.64
N LEU A 313 4.64 -0.57 -1.57
CA LEU A 313 5.33 -0.42 -0.29
C LEU A 313 5.80 -1.78 0.25
N HIS A 314 4.90 -2.75 0.33
CA HIS A 314 5.23 -4.10 0.78
C HIS A 314 6.26 -4.81 -0.12
N LEU A 315 6.19 -4.59 -1.45
CA LEU A 315 7.15 -5.15 -2.40
C LEU A 315 8.56 -4.61 -2.17
N VAL A 316 8.69 -3.32 -1.91
CA VAL A 316 9.98 -2.68 -1.64
C VAL A 316 10.53 -3.09 -0.27
N VAL A 317 9.68 -3.14 0.76
CA VAL A 317 10.08 -3.59 2.10
C VAL A 317 10.56 -5.04 2.07
N LEU A 318 9.78 -5.96 1.47
CA LEU A 318 10.17 -7.37 1.38
C LEU A 318 11.38 -7.59 0.49
N TYR A 319 11.55 -6.80 -0.59
CA TYR A 319 12.78 -6.82 -1.37
C TYR A 319 13.98 -6.54 -0.47
N THR A 320 13.93 -5.46 0.32
CA THR A 320 15.02 -5.05 1.21
C THR A 320 15.30 -6.09 2.28
N LEU A 321 14.26 -6.62 2.93
CA LEU A 321 14.40 -7.71 3.90
C LEU A 321 15.01 -8.96 3.25
N SER A 322 14.64 -9.28 2.00
CA SER A 322 15.24 -10.38 1.25
C SER A 322 16.75 -10.19 1.01
N ILE A 323 17.22 -8.94 0.90
CA ILE A 323 18.64 -8.63 0.77
C ILE A 323 19.33 -8.81 2.12
N ILE A 324 18.74 -8.28 3.20
CA ILE A 324 19.28 -8.39 4.57
C ILE A 324 19.50 -9.87 4.93
N VAL A 325 18.46 -10.70 4.81
CA VAL A 325 18.54 -12.13 5.20
C VAL A 325 19.51 -12.95 4.35
N ARG A 326 19.84 -12.51 3.13
CA ARG A 326 20.74 -13.25 2.22
C ARG A 326 22.18 -12.77 2.26
N TYR A 327 22.39 -11.47 2.48
CA TYR A 327 23.67 -10.84 2.21
C TYR A 327 24.24 -10.05 3.39
N LEU A 328 23.48 -9.88 4.48
CA LEU A 328 23.95 -9.22 5.72
C LEU A 328 23.88 -10.18 6.92
N PRO A 329 24.72 -11.23 6.95
CA PRO A 329 24.66 -12.27 7.98
C PRO A 329 24.91 -11.74 9.40
N GLU A 330 25.79 -10.75 9.57
CA GLU A 330 26.05 -10.13 10.87
C GLU A 330 24.82 -9.37 11.39
N THR A 331 24.21 -8.54 10.54
CA THR A 331 22.96 -7.84 10.88
C THR A 331 21.84 -8.82 11.17
N TRP A 332 21.72 -9.89 10.38
CA TRP A 332 20.69 -10.91 10.57
C TRP A 332 20.89 -11.67 11.89
N TYR A 333 22.13 -12.00 12.23
CA TYR A 333 22.46 -12.61 13.53
C TYR A 333 22.05 -11.71 14.69
N GLU A 334 22.34 -10.40 14.61
CA GLU A 334 21.92 -9.45 15.65
C GLU A 334 20.39 -9.35 15.77
N ILE A 335 19.65 -9.51 14.68
CA ILE A 335 18.18 -9.54 14.67
C ILE A 335 17.64 -10.82 15.32
N GLU A 336 18.20 -11.99 15.01
CA GLU A 336 17.67 -13.26 15.55
C GLU A 336 18.13 -13.57 16.98
N HIS A 337 19.34 -13.14 17.35
CA HIS A 337 20.02 -13.61 18.57
C HIS A 337 20.74 -12.51 19.35
N GLY A 338 20.87 -11.31 18.80
CA GLY A 338 21.66 -10.23 19.39
C GLY A 338 20.79 -9.09 19.91
N LYS A 339 21.32 -7.87 19.79
CA LYS A 339 20.71 -6.66 20.38
C LYS A 339 19.55 -6.09 19.57
N LEU A 340 19.30 -6.63 18.37
CA LEU A 340 18.22 -6.21 17.49
C LEU A 340 17.03 -7.19 17.54
N ASP A 341 16.91 -8.00 18.60
CA ASP A 341 15.83 -8.98 18.79
C ASP A 341 14.42 -8.37 18.70
N TYR A 342 14.25 -7.13 19.17
CA TYR A 342 13.01 -6.36 19.02
C TYR A 342 12.59 -6.18 17.55
N ILE A 343 13.54 -6.13 16.60
CA ILE A 343 13.24 -6.11 15.17
C ILE A 343 12.67 -7.44 14.72
N SER A 344 13.16 -8.57 15.25
CA SER A 344 12.60 -9.89 14.93
C SER A 344 11.12 -9.95 15.28
N SER A 345 10.74 -9.48 16.48
CA SER A 345 9.33 -9.39 16.89
C SER A 345 8.51 -8.46 15.99
N LEU A 346 9.07 -7.32 15.56
CA LEU A 346 8.41 -6.44 14.59
C LEU A 346 8.18 -7.14 13.25
N LEU A 347 9.18 -7.89 12.75
CA LEU A 347 9.11 -8.59 11.47
C LEU A 347 8.13 -9.77 11.49
N GLU A 348 8.05 -10.50 12.60
CA GLU A 348 7.05 -11.56 12.77
C GLU A 348 5.62 -11.01 12.71
N ASN A 349 5.36 -9.92 13.44
CA ASN A 349 4.08 -9.20 13.38
C ASN A 349 3.79 -8.69 11.97
N TYR A 350 4.78 -8.07 11.32
CA TYR A 350 4.67 -7.60 9.95
C TYR A 350 4.28 -8.73 8.98
N LEU A 351 4.90 -9.90 9.07
CA LEU A 351 4.60 -11.03 8.20
C LEU A 351 3.23 -11.66 8.49
N ALA A 352 2.76 -11.65 9.73
CA ALA A 352 1.41 -12.10 10.07
C ALA A 352 0.33 -11.18 9.48
N ILE A 353 0.55 -9.86 9.58
CA ILE A 353 -0.29 -8.85 8.94
C ILE A 353 -0.27 -9.03 7.42
N PHE A 354 0.94 -9.19 6.85
CA PHE A 354 1.14 -9.37 5.42
C PHE A 354 0.33 -10.54 4.87
N ASP A 355 0.36 -11.69 5.54
CA ASP A 355 -0.36 -12.90 5.17
C ASP A 355 -1.89 -12.72 5.16
N SER A 356 -2.39 -11.69 5.84
CA SER A 356 -3.82 -11.39 5.94
C SER A 356 -4.26 -10.26 5.00
N VAL A 357 -3.41 -9.24 4.78
CA VAL A 357 -3.74 -8.04 4.01
C VAL A 357 -3.50 -8.23 2.51
N LEU A 358 -2.35 -8.79 2.13
CA LEU A 358 -1.95 -8.83 0.72
C LEU A 358 -2.81 -9.70 -0.19
N PRO A 359 -3.38 -10.83 0.25
CA PRO A 359 -4.25 -11.63 -0.63
C PRO A 359 -5.42 -10.82 -1.17
N LYS A 360 -5.99 -9.93 -0.36
CA LYS A 360 -7.05 -9.01 -0.79
C LYS A 360 -6.51 -8.02 -1.83
N LEU A 361 -5.41 -7.34 -1.51
CA LEU A 361 -4.77 -6.39 -2.43
C LEU A 361 -4.46 -7.06 -3.78
N ALA A 362 -3.91 -8.27 -3.77
CA ALA A 362 -3.62 -9.03 -4.98
C ALA A 362 -4.89 -9.30 -5.80
N VAL A 363 -5.96 -9.80 -5.18
CA VAL A 363 -7.23 -10.07 -5.88
C VAL A 363 -7.79 -8.80 -6.50
N GLU A 364 -7.87 -7.70 -5.75
CA GLU A 364 -8.45 -6.44 -6.25
C GLU A 364 -7.65 -5.89 -7.43
N ARG A 365 -6.32 -5.96 -7.36
CA ARG A 365 -5.41 -5.52 -8.44
C ARG A 365 -5.52 -6.37 -9.69
N LEU A 366 -5.56 -7.68 -9.54
CA LEU A 366 -5.60 -8.64 -10.66
C LEU A 366 -6.97 -8.66 -11.35
N THR A 367 -8.05 -8.47 -10.58
CA THR A 367 -9.42 -8.51 -11.09
C THR A 367 -10.00 -7.14 -11.42
N LYS A 368 -9.34 -6.05 -11.02
CA LYS A 368 -9.82 -4.66 -11.11
C LYS A 368 -11.22 -4.49 -10.46
N THR A 369 -11.47 -5.27 -9.42
CA THR A 369 -12.74 -5.34 -8.68
C THR A 369 -12.46 -5.10 -7.20
N HIS A 370 -13.16 -4.15 -6.59
CA HIS A 370 -13.07 -3.90 -5.15
C HIS A 370 -13.82 -4.99 -4.38
N LEU A 371 -13.15 -5.61 -3.43
CA LEU A 371 -13.63 -6.78 -2.72
C LEU A 371 -14.12 -6.40 -1.32
N VAL A 372 -15.40 -6.65 -1.06
CA VAL A 372 -16.01 -6.47 0.27
C VAL A 372 -16.47 -7.82 0.78
N VAL A 373 -15.74 -8.37 1.74
CA VAL A 373 -16.09 -9.62 2.42
C VAL A 373 -16.47 -9.28 3.85
N THR A 374 -17.66 -9.68 4.28
CA THR A 374 -18.15 -9.45 5.64
C THR A 374 -18.44 -10.77 6.34
N SER A 375 -18.28 -10.79 7.66
CA SER A 375 -18.72 -11.92 8.48
C SER A 375 -20.26 -11.95 8.54
N PRO A 376 -20.88 -13.12 8.74
CA PRO A 376 -22.29 -13.19 9.14
C PRO A 376 -22.56 -12.25 10.32
N ASP A 377 -23.76 -11.69 10.36
CA ASP A 377 -24.26 -10.81 11.44
C ASP A 377 -23.52 -9.47 11.63
N SER A 378 -22.58 -9.12 10.74
CA SER A 378 -22.01 -7.78 10.73
C SER A 378 -23.05 -6.73 10.24
N MET A 379 -22.99 -5.50 10.76
CA MET A 379 -23.84 -4.40 10.29
C MET A 379 -23.74 -4.11 8.78
N ASN A 380 -22.68 -4.59 8.13
CA ASN A 380 -22.42 -4.37 6.71
C ASN A 380 -22.74 -5.58 5.83
N SER A 381 -23.31 -6.66 6.40
CA SER A 381 -23.62 -7.86 5.63
C SER A 381 -24.82 -7.62 4.72
N PRO A 382 -24.70 -7.89 3.41
CA PRO A 382 -25.84 -7.82 2.51
C PRO A 382 -26.92 -8.81 2.98
N ILE A 383 -28.17 -8.32 3.02
CA ILE A 383 -29.37 -9.09 3.37
C ILE A 383 -29.62 -10.16 2.30
#